data_AF-A0A919E4Y9-F1
#
_entry.id   AF-A0A919E4Y9-F1
#
_cell.length_a   1.000
_cell.length_b   1.000
_cell.length_c   1.000
_cell.angle_alpha   90.00
_cell.angle_beta   90.00
_cell.angle_gamma   90.00
#
_symmetry.space_group_name_H-M   'P 1'
#
loop_
_entity.id
_entity.type
_entity.pdbx_description
1 polymer ?
#
loop_
_entity_poly.entity_id
_entity_poly.type
_entity_poly.pdbx_seq_one_letter_code
_entity_poly.pdbx_strand_id
1 'polypeptide(L)'
;MSTWGIENYVENRIPVFKNIVELEAPAFLLENSPLLSLDESENTYLVSLLATDQHILNENYLPFWGRLRVLGKSVTLSNEDSPVSFQIFREGHYTNKDIAPVIINEQTVMPGEALYLTKGVHTARSTLADQHLRLLWGENLSTPIQPAPDGPIFTKF
;
A
#
# COMPACT_ATOMS: atom_id res chain seq x y z
N MET A 1 -7.03 -7.26 16.86
CA MET A 1 -8.48 -7.49 16.88
C MET A 1 -8.75 -8.83 17.54
N SER A 2 -9.86 -8.98 18.27
CA SER A 2 -10.28 -10.27 18.81
C SER A 2 -10.87 -11.15 17.69
N THR A 3 -10.82 -12.47 17.86
CA THR A 3 -11.41 -13.44 16.92
C THR A 3 -12.90 -13.14 16.65
N TRP A 4 -13.65 -12.81 17.69
CA TRP A 4 -15.06 -12.42 17.60
C TRP A 4 -15.31 -11.17 16.72
N GLY A 5 -14.40 -10.20 16.77
CA GLY A 5 -14.50 -8.99 15.94
C GLY A 5 -14.30 -9.27 14.45
N ILE A 6 -13.45 -10.26 14.11
CA ILE A 6 -13.21 -10.69 12.73
C ILE A 6 -14.35 -11.55 12.21
N GLU A 7 -14.88 -12.48 13.02
CA GLU A 7 -16.06 -13.27 12.67
C GLU A 7 -17.24 -12.35 12.32
N ASN A 8 -17.53 -11.37 13.18
CA ASN A 8 -18.57 -10.38 12.93
C ASN A 8 -18.28 -9.52 11.69
N TYR A 9 -17.02 -9.16 11.42
CA TYR A 9 -16.63 -8.43 10.20
C TYR A 9 -16.89 -9.25 8.93
N VAL A 10 -16.52 -10.54 8.93
CA VAL A 10 -16.75 -11.44 7.79
C VAL A 10 -18.24 -11.74 7.61
N GLU A 11 -18.97 -12.02 8.69
CA GLU A 11 -20.41 -12.29 8.66
C GLU A 11 -21.22 -11.11 8.13
N ASN A 12 -20.87 -9.88 8.51
CA ASN A 12 -21.57 -8.69 8.05
C ASN A 12 -21.17 -8.24 6.63
N ARG A 13 -20.07 -8.77 6.06
CA ARG A 13 -19.58 -8.45 4.70
C ARG A 13 -19.42 -6.95 4.42
N ILE A 14 -19.10 -6.17 5.45
CA ILE A 14 -18.87 -4.73 5.31
C ILE A 14 -17.38 -4.51 5.04
N PRO A 15 -16.99 -3.89 3.90
CA PRO A 15 -15.59 -3.64 3.56
C PRO A 15 -15.05 -2.43 4.35
N VAL A 16 -14.87 -2.63 5.66
CA VAL A 16 -14.49 -1.59 6.60
C VAL A 16 -13.14 -0.96 6.22
N PHE A 17 -12.16 -1.77 5.81
CA PHE A 17 -10.83 -1.22 5.47
C PHE A 17 -10.86 -0.40 4.19
N LYS A 18 -11.60 -0.85 3.17
CA LYS A 18 -11.84 -0.03 1.97
C LYS A 18 -12.40 1.33 2.33
N ASN A 19 -13.45 1.37 3.15
CA ASN A 19 -14.07 2.63 3.55
C ASN A 19 -13.07 3.54 4.30
N ILE A 20 -12.27 2.99 5.20
CA ILE A 20 -11.23 3.76 5.93
C ILE A 20 -10.19 4.32 4.96
N VAL A 21 -9.72 3.52 3.99
CA VAL A 21 -8.73 3.97 3.01
C VAL A 21 -9.29 5.08 2.13
N GLU A 22 -10.53 4.94 1.64
CA GLU A 22 -11.17 5.90 0.74
C GLU A 22 -11.48 7.24 1.42
N LEU A 23 -11.87 7.19 2.70
CA LEU A 23 -12.30 8.37 3.47
C LEU A 23 -11.13 9.06 4.18
N GLU A 24 -10.29 8.29 4.86
CA GLU A 24 -9.28 8.83 5.80
C GLU A 24 -7.85 8.70 5.28
N ALA A 25 -7.56 7.67 4.48
CA ALA A 25 -6.22 7.33 3.99
C ALA A 25 -5.10 7.46 5.07
N PRO A 26 -5.17 6.65 6.15
CA PRO A 26 -4.14 6.66 7.20
C PRO A 26 -2.73 6.55 6.63
N ALA A 27 -1.77 7.24 7.24
CA ALA A 27 -0.37 7.21 6.77
C ALA A 27 0.29 5.84 6.99
N PHE A 28 -0.19 5.08 7.97
CA PHE A 28 0.42 3.84 8.43
C PHE A 28 -0.62 2.75 8.62
N LEU A 29 -0.23 1.52 8.29
CA LEU A 29 -0.93 0.31 8.62
C LEU A 29 0.00 -0.57 9.47
N LEU A 30 -0.52 -1.06 10.59
CA LEU A 30 0.21 -1.95 11.49
C LEU A 30 -0.42 -3.34 11.45
N GLU A 31 0.35 -4.32 10.96
CA GLU A 31 -0.04 -5.73 10.89
C GLU A 31 0.20 -6.44 12.23
N ASN A 32 -0.37 -5.90 13.31
CA ASN A 32 -0.19 -6.42 14.67
C ASN A 32 -0.97 -7.71 14.97
N SER A 33 -1.67 -8.25 13.98
CA SER A 33 -2.38 -9.52 14.09
C SER A 33 -2.17 -10.31 12.80
N PRO A 34 -1.97 -11.63 12.89
CA PRO A 34 -1.87 -12.47 11.69
C PRO A 34 -3.08 -12.38 10.76
N LEU A 35 -4.26 -12.02 11.31
CA LEU A 35 -5.50 -11.82 10.55
C LEU A 35 -5.49 -10.55 9.68
N LEU A 36 -4.56 -9.62 9.94
CA LEU A 36 -4.31 -8.42 9.13
C LEU A 36 -3.08 -8.57 8.25
N SER A 37 -2.43 -9.74 8.25
CA SER A 37 -1.26 -9.96 7.39
C SER A 37 -1.71 -9.92 5.93
N LEU A 38 -1.10 -9.03 5.16
CA LEU A 38 -1.29 -8.99 3.71
C LEU A 38 -0.33 -9.93 2.98
N ASP A 39 0.59 -10.57 3.71
CA ASP A 39 1.47 -11.60 3.16
C ASP A 39 0.76 -12.95 3.21
N GLU A 40 0.36 -13.45 2.03
CA GLU A 40 -0.41 -14.69 1.88
C GLU A 40 0.30 -15.91 2.50
N SER A 41 1.63 -15.92 2.54
CA SER A 41 2.43 -16.99 3.14
C SER A 41 2.31 -17.07 4.67
N GLU A 42 1.92 -15.98 5.35
CA GLU A 42 1.66 -15.99 6.80
C GLU A 42 0.20 -16.31 7.13
N ASN A 43 -0.68 -16.35 6.13
CA ASN A 43 -2.12 -16.49 6.33
C ASN A 43 -2.53 -17.96 6.52
N THR A 44 -2.20 -18.50 7.70
CA THR A 44 -2.54 -19.89 8.08
C THR A 44 -3.93 -20.01 8.73
N TYR A 45 -4.72 -18.92 8.72
CA TYR A 45 -5.98 -18.84 9.47
C TYR A 45 -7.20 -19.15 8.60
N LEU A 46 -8.21 -19.79 9.21
CA LEU A 46 -9.48 -20.13 8.55
C LEU A 46 -10.32 -18.91 8.15
N VAL A 47 -10.01 -17.73 8.71
CA VAL A 47 -10.75 -16.49 8.47
C VAL A 47 -9.76 -15.40 8.05
N SER A 48 -9.97 -14.85 6.86
CA SER A 48 -9.16 -13.79 6.27
C SER A 48 -9.98 -12.51 6.09
N LEU A 49 -9.30 -11.38 5.83
CA LEU A 49 -9.97 -10.16 5.37
C LEU A 49 -10.80 -10.41 4.11
N LEU A 50 -11.84 -9.60 3.88
CA LEU A 50 -12.59 -9.64 2.64
C LEU A 50 -11.65 -9.36 1.46
N ALA A 51 -11.82 -10.06 0.33
CA ALA A 51 -10.96 -9.90 -0.84
C ALA A 51 -10.84 -8.43 -1.32
N THR A 52 -11.93 -7.66 -1.21
CA THR A 52 -11.94 -6.23 -1.54
C THR A 52 -11.04 -5.41 -0.62
N ASP A 53 -11.03 -5.74 0.67
CA ASP A 53 -10.21 -5.07 1.68
C ASP A 53 -8.74 -5.49 1.55
N GLN A 54 -8.46 -6.76 1.26
CA GLN A 54 -7.09 -7.20 0.96
C GLN A 54 -6.53 -6.49 -0.26
N HIS A 55 -7.30 -6.43 -1.34
CA HIS A 55 -6.88 -5.79 -2.58
C HIS A 55 -6.57 -4.29 -2.36
N ILE A 56 -7.47 -3.54 -1.73
CA ILE A 56 -7.24 -2.10 -1.51
C ILE A 56 -6.07 -1.86 -0.55
N LEU A 57 -5.86 -2.72 0.45
CA LEU A 57 -4.71 -2.58 1.34
C LEU A 57 -3.39 -2.90 0.61
N ASN A 58 -3.35 -3.98 -0.18
CA ASN A 58 -2.16 -4.35 -0.97
C ASN A 58 -1.77 -3.30 -2.01
N GLU A 59 -2.76 -2.68 -2.65
CA GLU A 59 -2.48 -1.62 -3.61
C GLU A 59 -2.02 -0.32 -2.96
N ASN A 60 -2.45 -0.02 -1.73
CA ASN A 60 -2.28 1.32 -1.14
C ASN A 60 -1.36 1.35 0.10
N TYR A 61 -0.84 0.21 0.56
CA TYR A 61 0.13 0.15 1.66
C TYR A 61 1.35 -0.68 1.29
N LEU A 62 2.49 -0.01 1.22
CA LEU A 62 3.77 -0.64 0.87
C LEU A 62 4.49 -1.11 2.14
N PRO A 63 5.13 -2.29 2.11
CA PRO A 63 6.03 -2.73 3.18
C PRO A 63 7.12 -1.68 3.44
N PHE A 64 7.35 -1.35 4.72
CA PHE A 64 8.34 -0.36 5.10
C PHE A 64 9.33 -0.89 6.15
N TRP A 65 8.84 -1.40 7.29
CA TRP A 65 9.73 -1.91 8.35
C TRP A 65 9.04 -2.98 9.20
N GLY A 66 9.33 -4.26 8.89
CA GLY A 66 8.63 -5.40 9.50
C GLY A 66 7.13 -5.33 9.25
N ARG A 67 6.34 -5.42 10.33
CA ARG A 67 4.86 -5.34 10.30
C ARG A 67 4.30 -3.93 10.13
N LEU A 68 5.16 -2.93 9.88
CA LEU A 68 4.76 -1.56 9.55
C LEU A 68 4.72 -1.40 8.03
N ARG A 69 3.54 -1.04 7.53
CA ARG A 69 3.34 -0.60 6.15
C ARG A 69 3.02 0.89 6.13
N VAL A 70 3.46 1.55 5.07
CA VAL A 70 3.27 2.99 4.86
C VAL A 70 2.36 3.19 3.66
N LEU A 71 1.52 4.22 3.73
CA LEU A 71 0.68 4.61 2.62
C LEU A 71 1.52 4.77 1.34
N GLY A 72 1.03 4.22 0.26
CA GLY A 72 1.70 4.27 -1.03
C GLY A 72 0.75 3.88 -2.14
N LYS A 73 1.31 3.61 -3.31
CA LYS A 73 0.58 3.05 -4.42
C LYS A 73 1.45 2.03 -5.15
N SER A 74 0.91 0.84 -5.35
CA SER A 74 1.47 -0.20 -6.22
C SER A 74 0.63 -0.27 -7.49
N VAL A 75 1.27 -0.20 -8.66
CA VAL A 75 0.62 -0.30 -9.98
C VAL A 75 1.49 -1.15 -10.89
N THR A 76 0.88 -2.06 -11.65
CA THR A 76 1.59 -2.81 -12.69
C THR A 76 1.40 -2.12 -14.03
N LEU A 77 2.50 -1.78 -14.69
CA LEU A 77 2.59 -1.19 -16.02
C LEU A 77 2.96 -2.30 -17.01
N SER A 78 1.96 -3.09 -17.43
CA SER A 78 2.18 -4.30 -18.24
C SER A 78 2.71 -4.01 -19.65
N ASN A 79 2.16 -2.97 -20.30
CA ASN A 79 2.50 -2.65 -21.68
C ASN A 79 3.39 -1.41 -21.75
N GLU A 80 4.46 -1.50 -22.53
CA GLU A 80 5.31 -0.36 -22.86
C GLU A 80 4.49 0.79 -23.45
N ASP A 81 4.73 1.99 -22.93
CA ASP A 81 4.07 3.26 -23.28
C ASP A 81 2.54 3.31 -23.17
N SER A 82 1.90 2.27 -22.65
CA SER A 82 0.47 2.29 -22.37
C SER A 82 0.20 2.97 -21.03
N PRO A 83 -0.59 4.05 -20.98
CA PRO A 83 -0.96 4.67 -19.72
C PRO A 83 -1.90 3.77 -18.92
N VAL A 84 -1.62 3.66 -17.61
CA VAL A 84 -2.46 3.01 -16.62
C VAL A 84 -2.96 4.07 -15.64
N SER A 85 -4.27 4.10 -15.42
CA SER A 85 -4.88 4.99 -14.44
C SER A 85 -4.83 4.37 -13.05
N PHE A 86 -4.58 5.19 -12.04
CA PHE A 86 -4.58 4.78 -10.64
C PHE A 86 -5.13 5.90 -9.75
N GLN A 87 -5.72 5.50 -8.62
CA GLN A 87 -6.30 6.43 -7.65
C GLN A 87 -5.31 6.73 -6.52
N ILE A 88 -5.20 8.01 -6.16
CA ILE A 88 -4.54 8.51 -4.96
C ILE A 88 -5.61 8.95 -3.95
N PHE A 89 -5.56 8.40 -2.74
CA PHE A 89 -6.55 8.70 -1.69
C PHE A 89 -6.13 9.81 -0.74
N ARG A 90 -4.82 10.13 -0.69
CA ARG A 90 -4.25 11.20 0.13
C ARG A 90 -3.34 12.07 -0.72
N GLU A 91 -3.53 13.38 -0.64
CA GLU A 91 -2.60 14.30 -1.29
C GLU A 91 -1.24 14.38 -0.56
N GLY A 92 -0.19 14.71 -1.31
CA GLY A 92 1.14 14.93 -0.77
C GLY A 92 2.24 14.48 -1.71
N HIS A 93 3.47 14.47 -1.20
CA HIS A 93 4.62 13.97 -1.94
C HIS A 93 4.67 12.44 -1.91
N TYR A 94 4.98 11.86 -3.06
CA TYR A 94 5.16 10.44 -3.26
C TYR A 94 6.54 10.20 -3.87
N THR A 95 7.37 9.40 -3.19
CA THR A 95 8.70 9.02 -3.66
C THR A 95 8.62 7.77 -4.54
N ASN A 96 9.21 7.79 -5.73
CA ASN A 96 9.41 6.61 -6.56
C ASN A 96 10.41 5.65 -5.89
N LYS A 97 9.96 4.46 -5.48
CA LYS A 97 10.80 3.46 -4.80
C LYS A 97 11.37 2.40 -5.74
N ASP A 98 11.09 2.47 -7.03
CA ASP A 98 11.65 1.54 -8.01
C ASP A 98 12.95 2.03 -8.62
N ILE A 99 13.61 1.11 -9.32
CA ILE A 99 14.93 1.31 -9.92
C ILE A 99 14.86 1.94 -11.32
N ALA A 100 13.67 2.01 -11.92
CA ALA A 100 13.46 2.53 -13.25
C ALA A 100 12.65 3.84 -13.21
N PRO A 101 12.93 4.78 -14.13
CA PRO A 101 12.11 5.97 -14.28
C PRO A 101 10.69 5.59 -14.70
N VAL A 102 9.74 6.43 -14.32
CA VAL A 102 8.33 6.30 -14.70
C VAL A 102 7.81 7.66 -15.15
N ILE A 103 6.81 7.68 -16.02
CA ILE A 103 6.17 8.92 -16.45
C ILE A 103 4.81 8.99 -15.78
N ILE A 104 4.62 9.95 -14.88
CA ILE A 104 3.38 10.18 -14.13
C ILE A 104 2.84 11.55 -14.52
N ASN A 105 1.59 11.61 -14.99
CA ASN A 105 0.98 12.86 -15.47
C ASN A 105 1.91 13.63 -16.44
N GLU A 106 2.50 12.92 -17.41
CA GLU A 106 3.47 13.45 -18.39
C GLU A 106 4.83 13.89 -17.83
N GLN A 107 5.03 13.89 -16.51
CA GLN A 107 6.32 14.17 -15.87
C GLN A 107 7.13 12.89 -15.70
N THR A 108 8.40 12.90 -16.12
CA THR A 108 9.34 11.81 -15.82
C THR A 108 9.79 11.93 -14.37
N VAL A 109 9.69 10.84 -13.61
CA VAL A 109 10.04 10.74 -12.19
C VAL A 109 11.12 9.69 -12.05
N MET A 110 12.31 10.11 -11.62
CA MET A 110 13.46 9.24 -11.47
C MET A 110 13.35 8.36 -10.21
N PRO A 111 14.08 7.25 -10.15
CA PRO A 111 14.26 6.48 -8.91
C PRO A 111 14.66 7.36 -7.72
N GLY A 112 13.92 7.28 -6.62
CA GLY A 112 14.14 8.08 -5.42
C GLY A 112 13.67 9.54 -5.50
N GLU A 113 13.18 9.99 -6.66
CA GLU A 113 12.59 11.31 -6.79
C GLU A 113 11.18 11.33 -6.20
N ALA A 114 10.80 12.45 -5.58
CA ALA A 114 9.46 12.68 -5.08
C ALA A 114 8.69 13.62 -6.02
N LEU A 115 7.42 13.31 -6.27
CA LEU A 115 6.49 14.21 -6.92
C LEU A 115 5.27 14.48 -6.04
N TYR A 116 4.68 15.66 -6.19
CA TYR A 116 3.43 15.98 -5.51
C TYR A 116 2.24 15.41 -6.29
N LEU A 117 1.38 14.65 -5.61
CA LEU A 117 0.13 14.12 -6.16
C LEU A 117 -1.06 14.64 -5.34
N THR A 118 -2.10 15.08 -6.03
CA THR A 118 -3.37 15.45 -5.43
C THR A 118 -4.22 14.22 -5.13
N LYS A 119 -5.22 14.33 -4.25
CA LYS A 119 -6.25 13.29 -4.15
C LYS A 119 -7.03 13.22 -5.47
N GLY A 120 -7.06 12.05 -6.11
CA GLY A 120 -7.70 11.91 -7.42
C GLY A 120 -7.14 10.78 -8.28
N VAL A 121 -7.60 10.72 -9.51
CA VAL A 121 -7.08 9.79 -10.53
C VAL A 121 -5.86 10.41 -11.20
N HIS A 122 -4.81 9.62 -11.33
CA HIS A 122 -3.56 9.95 -12.01
C HIS A 122 -3.26 8.89 -13.07
N THR A 123 -2.37 9.20 -14.00
CA THR A 123 -1.90 8.25 -15.01
C THR A 123 -0.40 8.01 -14.87
N ALA A 124 0.01 6.76 -15.03
CA ALA A 124 1.41 6.36 -15.12
C ALA A 124 1.65 5.56 -16.40
N ARG A 125 2.81 5.72 -17.01
CA ARG A 125 3.32 4.84 -18.06
C ARG A 125 4.81 4.63 -17.90
N SER A 126 5.31 3.53 -18.45
CA SER A 126 6.74 3.24 -18.51
C SER A 126 7.16 2.97 -19.95
N THR A 127 8.41 3.29 -20.27
CA THR A 127 9.09 2.88 -21.49
C THR A 127 9.64 1.44 -21.39
N LEU A 128 9.40 0.74 -20.28
CA LEU A 128 9.73 -0.66 -20.08
C LEU A 128 8.42 -1.46 -19.97
N ALA A 129 8.39 -2.63 -20.59
CA ALA A 129 7.30 -3.59 -20.41
C ALA A 129 7.36 -4.24 -19.01
N ASP A 130 6.20 -4.65 -18.51
CA ASP A 130 6.03 -5.38 -17.24
C ASP A 130 6.71 -4.73 -16.01
N GLN A 131 6.72 -3.40 -15.96
CA GLN A 131 7.27 -2.67 -14.82
C GLN A 131 6.26 -2.57 -13.68
N HIS A 132 6.69 -2.87 -12.45
CA HIS A 132 5.94 -2.52 -11.25
C HIS A 132 6.36 -1.12 -10.79
N LEU A 133 5.37 -0.27 -10.55
CA LEU A 133 5.51 1.07 -9.98
C LEU A 133 5.09 1.05 -8.51
N ARG A 134 5.95 1.55 -7.64
CA ARG A 134 5.77 1.70 -6.19
C ARG A 134 6.07 3.15 -5.80
N LEU A 135 5.01 3.85 -5.46
CA LEU A 135 5.04 5.22 -4.96
C LEU A 135 4.82 5.20 -3.45
N LEU A 136 5.79 5.67 -2.66
CA LEU A 136 5.67 5.73 -1.20
C LEU A 136 5.31 7.14 -0.76
N TRP A 137 4.26 7.30 0.04
CA TRP A 137 3.87 8.61 0.57
C TRP A 137 4.94 9.12 1.55
N GLY A 138 5.37 10.36 1.35
CA GLY A 138 6.48 11.02 2.06
C GLY A 138 7.69 11.27 1.14
N GLU A 139 8.56 12.18 1.57
CA GLU A 139 9.79 12.53 0.87
C GLU A 139 10.96 11.77 1.49
N ASN A 140 11.58 10.86 0.72
CA ASN A 140 12.82 10.19 1.11
C ASN A 140 12.79 9.55 2.51
N LEU A 141 11.68 8.89 2.83
CA LEU A 141 11.53 8.16 4.09
C LEU A 141 12.66 7.13 4.23
N SER A 142 13.47 7.31 5.27
CA SER A 142 14.58 6.43 5.60
C SER A 142 14.07 5.27 6.46
N THR A 143 14.33 4.04 6.03
CA THR A 143 14.06 2.86 6.83
C THR A 143 15.06 2.77 7.98
N PRO A 144 14.63 2.39 9.20
CA PRO A 144 15.56 2.15 10.30
C PRO A 144 16.62 1.11 9.93
N ILE A 145 17.87 1.34 10.36
CA ILE A 145 19.01 0.44 10.11
C ILE A 145 18.91 -0.84 10.96
N GLN A 146 18.20 -0.75 12.08
CA GLN A 146 17.98 -1.87 12.98
C GLN A 146 16.99 -2.87 12.35
N PRO A 147 17.19 -4.18 12.57
CA PRO A 147 16.22 -5.17 12.12
C PRO A 147 14.86 -4.88 12.77
N ALA A 148 13.79 -5.08 12.01
CA ALA A 148 12.45 -4.97 12.56
C ALA A 148 12.20 -6.06 13.61
N PRO A 149 11.36 -5.81 14.63
CA PRO A 149 10.98 -6.83 15.58
C PRO A 149 10.24 -7.99 14.88
N ASP A 150 10.54 -9.23 15.28
CA ASP A 150 9.87 -10.43 14.74
C ASP A 150 8.40 -10.57 15.19
N GLY A 151 8.00 -9.81 16.22
CA GLY A 151 6.67 -9.85 16.84
C GLY A 151 5.81 -8.61 16.58
N PRO A 152 4.61 -8.54 17.20
CA PRO A 152 3.73 -7.38 17.09
C PRO A 152 4.46 -6.11 17.55
N ILE A 153 4.34 -5.03 16.76
CA ILE A 153 4.97 -3.74 17.04
C ILE A 153 4.28 -3.04 18.23
N PHE A 154 3.00 -3.33 18.44
CA PHE A 154 2.21 -2.77 19.55
C PHE A 154 1.54 -3.88 20.36
N THR A 155 1.79 -3.91 21.68
CA THR A 155 1.41 -5.03 22.56
C THR A 155 0.59 -4.63 23.80
N LYS A 156 0.26 -3.34 24.01
CA LYS A 156 -0.48 -2.87 25.19
C LYS A 156 -1.65 -1.95 24.82
N PHE A 157 -2.84 -2.28 25.30
CA PHE A 157 -3.99 -1.37 25.42
C PHE A 157 -4.24 -1.08 26.89
#